data_AF-A0AAE4V6A3-F1
#
_entry.id   AF-A0AAE4V6A3-F1
#
_cell.length_a   1.000
_cell.length_b   1.000
_cell.length_c   1.000
_cell.angle_alpha   90.00
_cell.angle_beta   90.00
_cell.angle_gamma   90.00
#
_symmetry.space_group_name_H-M   'P 1'
#
loop_
_entity.id
_entity.type
_entity.pdbx_description
1 polymer ?
#
loop_
_entity_poly.entity_id
_entity_poly.type
_entity_poly.pdbx_seq_one_letter_code
_entity_poly.pdbx_strand_id
1 'polypeptide(L)'
;MESAISDHLVCPRTLNRRVPDDYQPPFPMWVGRADETLRQVVMAYLGVQFRGDELRTAALAAMRGIVASFDMEDGPLHHDLTHHEDNEGYENLMVVGYWKDVASYTRWISTSVVSDWWTSDERLSEGLGYFREIVAPRAEQFETLYAFQEDLPGIGAVMDGISGDINEHGYWG
;
A
#
# COMPACT_ATOMS: atom_id res chain seq x y z
N MET A 1 26.92 0.92 -8.50
CA MET A 1 25.52 1.30 -8.66
C MET A 1 24.75 0.05 -9.00
N GLU A 2 23.67 -0.20 -8.29
CA GLU A 2 22.84 -1.40 -8.45
C GLU A 2 21.75 -1.17 -9.51
N SER A 3 21.11 -2.25 -9.97
CA SER A 3 19.83 -2.12 -10.68
C SER A 3 18.70 -1.92 -9.67
N ALA A 4 17.66 -1.18 -10.02
CA ALA A 4 16.41 -1.11 -9.28
C ALA A 4 15.72 -2.50 -9.20
N ILE A 5 15.91 -3.36 -10.20
CA ILE A 5 15.37 -4.73 -10.21
C ILE A 5 16.24 -5.61 -9.31
N SER A 6 15.64 -6.25 -8.30
CA SER A 6 16.32 -7.22 -7.44
C SER A 6 16.86 -8.42 -8.25
N ASP A 7 18.04 -8.94 -7.88
CA ASP A 7 18.75 -9.98 -8.63
C ASP A 7 17.89 -11.20 -8.99
N HIS A 8 17.02 -11.65 -8.07
CA HIS A 8 16.18 -12.83 -8.26
C HIS A 8 14.99 -12.61 -9.23
N LEU A 9 14.73 -11.36 -9.66
CA LEU A 9 13.71 -10.99 -10.64
C LEU A 9 14.30 -10.64 -12.01
N VAL A 10 15.63 -10.62 -12.15
CA VAL A 10 16.28 -10.36 -13.43
C VAL A 10 16.01 -11.50 -14.41
N CYS A 11 15.60 -11.15 -15.62
CA CYS A 11 15.28 -12.11 -16.68
C CYS A 11 15.85 -11.66 -18.05
N PRO A 12 15.97 -12.57 -19.03
CA PRO A 12 16.31 -12.20 -20.41
C PRO A 12 15.31 -11.19 -20.97
N ARG A 13 15.81 -10.01 -21.34
CA ARG A 13 14.98 -8.91 -21.84
C ARG A 13 14.49 -9.17 -23.26
N THR A 14 13.19 -9.00 -23.47
CA THR A 14 12.57 -8.82 -24.79
C THR A 14 12.30 -7.35 -25.11
N LEU A 15 12.36 -6.48 -24.09
CA LEU A 15 12.21 -5.03 -24.16
C LEU A 15 13.43 -4.36 -23.55
N ASN A 16 13.99 -3.39 -24.28
CA ASN A 16 15.20 -2.68 -23.86
C ASN A 16 14.87 -1.49 -22.95
N ARG A 17 15.85 -1.10 -22.13
CA ARG A 17 15.81 0.16 -21.39
C ARG A 17 15.87 1.34 -22.36
N ARG A 18 15.35 2.49 -21.93
CA ARG A 18 15.39 3.73 -22.72
C ARG A 18 16.79 4.38 -22.75
N VAL A 19 17.60 4.10 -21.74
CA VAL A 19 18.96 4.63 -21.58
C VAL A 19 20.01 3.57 -21.89
N PRO A 20 21.22 3.98 -22.34
CA PRO A 20 22.33 3.05 -22.54
C PRO A 20 22.89 2.52 -21.21
N ASP A 21 23.70 1.46 -21.29
CA ASP A 21 24.30 0.80 -20.11
C ASP A 21 25.28 1.69 -19.33
N ASP A 22 25.84 2.72 -19.97
CA ASP A 22 26.77 3.69 -19.36
C ASP A 22 26.06 4.90 -18.74
N TYR A 23 24.71 4.94 -18.75
CA TYR A 23 23.95 5.99 -18.08
C TYR A 23 24.30 6.06 -16.59
N GLN A 24 24.45 7.28 -16.08
CA GLN A 24 24.66 7.58 -14.67
C GLN A 24 23.65 8.63 -14.23
N PRO A 25 22.86 8.38 -13.17
CA PRO A 25 21.92 9.36 -12.67
C PRO A 25 22.65 10.55 -12.02
N PRO A 26 22.05 11.75 -12.02
CA PRO A 26 22.71 12.97 -11.55
C PRO A 26 22.71 13.17 -10.02
N PHE A 27 22.00 12.33 -9.26
CA PHE A 27 21.90 12.35 -7.80
C PHE A 27 21.62 10.92 -7.29
N PRO A 28 21.81 10.59 -6.01
CA PRO A 28 21.51 9.27 -5.50
C PRO A 28 20.01 9.09 -5.21
N MET A 29 19.49 7.90 -5.47
CA MET A 29 18.17 7.43 -5.06
C MET A 29 18.25 5.94 -4.70
N TRP A 30 17.29 5.46 -3.91
CA TRP A 30 17.25 4.09 -3.39
C TRP A 30 15.88 3.45 -3.58
N VAL A 31 15.82 2.12 -3.51
CA VAL A 31 14.59 1.34 -3.65
C VAL A 31 14.46 0.32 -2.52
N GLY A 32 13.23 -0.03 -2.18
CA GLY A 32 12.97 -1.12 -1.24
C GLY A 32 13.48 -2.46 -1.79
N ARG A 33 14.04 -3.29 -0.91
CA ARG A 33 14.53 -4.64 -1.22
C ARG A 33 13.72 -5.67 -0.48
N ALA A 34 13.35 -6.74 -1.18
CA ALA A 34 12.79 -7.94 -0.59
C ALA A 34 13.46 -9.15 -1.22
N ASP A 35 13.51 -10.26 -0.49
CA ASP A 35 14.03 -11.51 -1.00
C ASP A 35 12.98 -12.30 -1.81
N GLU A 36 13.34 -13.51 -2.24
CA GLU A 36 12.49 -14.40 -3.03
C GLU A 36 11.24 -14.93 -2.29
N THR A 37 11.11 -14.69 -0.99
CA THR A 37 9.92 -15.05 -0.22
C THR A 37 8.78 -14.06 -0.47
N LEU A 38 9.08 -12.80 -0.80
CA LEU A 38 8.08 -11.81 -1.19
C LEU A 38 7.60 -12.07 -2.62
N ARG A 39 6.46 -12.76 -2.76
CA ARG A 39 5.89 -13.10 -4.08
C ARG A 39 4.86 -12.09 -4.55
N GLN A 40 3.98 -11.67 -3.64
CA GLN A 40 2.84 -10.82 -3.97
C GLN A 40 2.37 -10.13 -2.69
N VAL A 41 2.22 -8.83 -2.76
CA VAL A 41 1.78 -8.00 -1.63
C VAL A 41 0.29 -7.71 -1.75
N VAL A 42 -0.34 -7.23 -0.69
CA VAL A 42 -1.68 -6.63 -0.75
C VAL A 42 -1.62 -5.21 -0.22
N MET A 43 -2.19 -4.29 -0.97
CA MET A 43 -2.42 -2.89 -0.59
C MET A 43 -3.93 -2.70 -0.51
N ALA A 44 -4.47 -2.51 0.69
CA ALA A 44 -5.90 -2.37 0.90
C ALA A 44 -6.22 -0.96 1.41
N TYR A 45 -6.85 -0.14 0.58
CA TYR A 45 -7.38 1.16 0.97
C TYR A 45 -8.82 0.99 1.46
N LEU A 46 -9.03 1.24 2.75
CA LEU A 46 -10.31 1.11 3.44
C LEU A 46 -10.82 2.50 3.81
N GLY A 47 -11.95 2.89 3.23
CA GLY A 47 -12.43 4.26 3.29
C GLY A 47 -13.73 4.45 4.07
N VAL A 48 -13.82 5.59 4.76
CA VAL A 48 -15.04 6.12 5.36
C VAL A 48 -15.27 7.52 4.80
N GLN A 49 -16.37 7.71 4.08
CA GLN A 49 -16.75 8.96 3.44
C GLN A 49 -17.93 9.60 4.17
N PHE A 50 -17.91 10.91 4.38
CA PHE A 50 -19.00 11.65 5.02
C PHE A 50 -19.02 13.10 4.56
N ARG A 51 -20.12 13.80 4.85
CA ARG A 51 -20.23 15.24 4.63
C ARG A 51 -21.02 15.87 5.75
N GLY A 52 -20.54 17.00 6.26
CA GLY A 52 -21.12 17.68 7.42
C GLY A 52 -20.44 17.28 8.73
N ASP A 53 -20.27 18.27 9.61
CA ASP A 53 -19.59 18.10 10.90
C ASP A 53 -20.33 17.16 11.86
N GLU A 54 -21.63 17.01 11.69
CA GLU A 54 -22.47 16.11 12.48
C GLU A 54 -22.09 14.63 12.31
N LEU A 55 -21.56 14.24 11.14
CA LEU A 55 -21.14 12.87 10.86
C LEU A 55 -19.68 12.60 11.22
N ARG A 56 -18.88 13.65 11.48
CA ARG A 56 -17.43 13.55 11.74
C ARG A 56 -17.10 12.60 12.89
N THR A 57 -17.83 12.69 13.99
CA THR A 57 -17.59 11.84 15.17
C THR A 57 -17.87 10.36 14.86
N ALA A 58 -18.94 10.09 14.11
CA ALA A 58 -19.29 8.75 13.68
C ALA A 58 -18.26 8.19 12.68
N ALA A 59 -17.82 9.01 11.72
CA ALA A 59 -16.80 8.64 10.75
C ALA A 59 -15.47 8.26 11.42
N LEU A 60 -15.01 9.07 12.38
CA LEU A 60 -13.82 8.77 13.18
C LEU A 60 -13.99 7.50 14.03
N ALA A 61 -15.20 7.24 14.54
CA ALA A 61 -15.48 6.00 15.28
C ALA A 61 -15.44 4.78 14.36
N ALA A 62 -16.00 4.87 13.14
CA ALA A 62 -15.94 3.82 12.15
C ALA A 62 -14.50 3.53 11.71
N MET A 63 -13.71 4.58 11.42
CA MET A 63 -12.28 4.44 11.11
C MET A 63 -11.51 3.77 12.24
N ARG A 64 -11.76 4.15 13.51
CA ARG A 64 -11.16 3.46 14.67
C ARG A 64 -11.53 1.99 14.73
N GLY A 65 -12.77 1.62 14.37
CA GLY A 65 -13.18 0.22 14.26
C GLY A 65 -12.40 -0.54 13.20
N ILE A 66 -12.18 0.06 12.02
CA ILE A 66 -11.34 -0.50 10.97
C ILE A 66 -9.90 -0.71 11.48
N VAL A 67 -9.29 0.32 12.07
CA VAL A 67 -7.92 0.22 12.60
C VAL A 67 -7.82 -0.84 13.70
N ALA A 68 -8.80 -0.93 14.60
CA ALA A 68 -8.78 -1.95 15.64
C ALA A 68 -8.82 -3.38 15.07
N SER A 69 -9.43 -3.59 13.90
CA SER A 69 -9.41 -4.90 13.23
C SER A 69 -8.03 -5.26 12.65
N PHE A 70 -7.12 -4.29 12.48
CA PHE A 70 -5.75 -4.56 12.03
C PHE A 70 -4.86 -5.19 13.12
N ASP A 71 -5.22 -5.06 14.40
CA ASP A 71 -4.51 -5.71 15.51
C ASP A 71 -4.85 -7.21 15.65
N MET A 72 -5.76 -7.72 14.83
CA MET A 72 -6.14 -9.14 14.81
C MET A 72 -5.08 -10.00 14.13
N GLU A 73 -5.19 -11.32 14.32
CA GLU A 73 -4.39 -12.29 13.57
C GLU A 73 -4.54 -12.06 12.06
N ASP A 74 -3.42 -12.17 11.35
CA ASP A 74 -3.29 -11.91 9.92
C ASP A 74 -3.62 -10.47 9.46
N GLY A 75 -3.72 -9.50 10.39
CA GLY A 75 -3.78 -8.08 10.06
C GLY A 75 -2.57 -7.56 9.26
N PRO A 76 -2.62 -6.33 8.71
CA PRO A 76 -1.53 -5.78 7.92
C PRO A 76 -0.28 -5.57 8.77
N LEU A 77 0.88 -5.71 8.14
CA LEU A 77 2.18 -5.51 8.81
C LEU A 77 2.51 -4.03 9.00
N HIS A 78 1.95 -3.17 8.15
CA HIS A 78 2.05 -1.71 8.26
C HIS A 78 0.74 -1.08 7.82
N HIS A 79 0.40 0.06 8.43
CA HIS A 79 -0.71 0.87 7.99
C HIS A 79 -0.48 2.35 8.27
N ASP A 80 -1.13 3.20 7.48
CA ASP A 80 -1.18 4.64 7.68
C ASP A 80 -2.60 5.18 7.43
N LEU A 81 -2.85 6.38 7.95
CA LEU A 81 -4.17 7.03 7.95
C LEU A 81 -4.06 8.37 7.23
N THR A 82 -5.03 8.66 6.38
CA THR A 82 -5.08 9.91 5.62
C THR A 82 -6.48 10.52 5.66
N HIS A 83 -6.54 11.81 5.34
CA HIS A 83 -7.77 12.58 5.18
C HIS A 83 -7.67 13.42 3.91
N HIS A 84 -8.75 13.49 3.15
CA HIS A 84 -8.90 14.47 2.08
C HIS A 84 -10.38 14.86 1.90
N GLU A 85 -10.61 16.05 1.36
CA GLU A 85 -11.92 16.46 0.85
C GLU A 85 -11.91 16.29 -0.68
N ASP A 86 -12.92 15.61 -1.22
CA ASP A 86 -13.07 15.44 -2.67
C ASP A 86 -13.75 16.66 -3.33
N ASN A 87 -13.81 16.63 -4.66
CA ASN A 87 -14.38 17.74 -5.45
C ASN A 87 -15.91 17.88 -5.31
N GLU A 88 -16.58 16.94 -4.66
CA GLU A 88 -18.02 16.99 -4.34
C GLU A 88 -18.27 17.45 -2.89
N GLY A 89 -17.20 17.85 -2.18
CA GLY A 89 -17.25 18.36 -0.82
C GLY A 89 -17.49 17.29 0.23
N TYR A 90 -17.19 16.03 -0.07
CA TYR A 90 -17.17 14.96 0.91
C TYR A 90 -15.77 14.80 1.51
N GLU A 91 -15.72 14.55 2.82
CA GLU A 91 -14.51 14.17 3.51
C GLU A 91 -14.33 12.65 3.47
N ASN A 92 -13.10 12.23 3.23
CA ASN A 92 -12.71 10.84 3.09
C ASN A 92 -11.60 10.54 4.10
N LEU A 93 -11.89 9.68 5.07
CA LEU A 93 -10.91 9.07 5.95
C LEU A 93 -10.49 7.74 5.32
N MET A 94 -9.21 7.57 5.04
CA MET A 94 -8.70 6.34 4.44
C MET A 94 -7.62 5.73 5.33
N VAL A 95 -7.74 4.43 5.56
CA VAL A 95 -6.71 3.60 6.18
C VAL A 95 -6.16 2.69 5.10
N VAL A 96 -4.85 2.74 4.84
CA VAL A 96 -4.19 1.81 3.94
C VAL A 96 -3.43 0.76 4.75
N GLY A 97 -3.70 -0.51 4.49
CA GLY A 97 -2.97 -1.64 5.08
C GLY A 97 -2.08 -2.34 4.06
N TYR A 98 -0.89 -2.76 4.49
CA TYR A 98 0.09 -3.49 3.67
C TYR A 98 0.35 -4.89 4.21
N TRP A 99 0.17 -5.90 3.37
CA TRP A 99 0.52 -7.30 3.65
C TRP A 99 1.64 -7.78 2.73
N LYS A 100 2.55 -8.61 3.26
CA LYS A 100 3.60 -9.27 2.47
C LYS A 100 3.11 -10.49 1.68
N ASP A 101 1.92 -11.01 1.98
CA ASP A 101 1.34 -12.16 1.29
C ASP A 101 -0.19 -12.10 1.20
N VAL A 102 -0.73 -12.68 0.12
CA VAL A 102 -2.17 -12.70 -0.16
C VAL A 102 -2.94 -13.62 0.79
N ALA A 103 -2.30 -14.68 1.31
CA ALA A 103 -2.99 -15.69 2.10
C ALA A 103 -3.37 -15.14 3.48
N SER A 104 -2.48 -14.39 4.13
CA SER A 104 -2.73 -13.70 5.39
C SER A 104 -3.84 -12.66 5.24
N TYR A 105 -3.74 -11.78 4.24
CA TYR A 105 -4.85 -10.86 3.91
C TYR A 105 -6.19 -11.60 3.72
N THR A 106 -6.19 -12.73 2.99
CA THR A 106 -7.40 -13.51 2.72
C THR A 106 -7.99 -14.13 3.98
N ARG A 107 -7.15 -14.59 4.92
CA ARG A 107 -7.62 -15.08 6.22
C ARG A 107 -8.24 -13.95 7.03
N TRP A 108 -7.55 -12.81 7.11
CA TRP A 108 -8.01 -11.63 7.84
C TRP A 108 -9.35 -11.08 7.33
N ILE A 109 -9.48 -10.86 6.02
CA ILE A 109 -10.70 -10.32 5.40
C ILE A 109 -11.90 -11.26 5.56
N SER A 110 -11.65 -12.56 5.73
CA SER A 110 -12.66 -13.60 5.91
C SER A 110 -13.03 -13.87 7.37
N THR A 111 -12.34 -13.23 8.33
CA THR A 111 -12.74 -13.34 9.75
C THR A 111 -14.15 -12.81 9.93
N SER A 112 -14.93 -13.38 10.85
CA SER A 112 -16.30 -12.92 11.12
C SER A 112 -16.32 -11.45 11.56
N VAL A 113 -15.32 -11.00 12.33
CA VAL A 113 -15.21 -9.59 12.76
C VAL A 113 -15.15 -8.63 11.57
N VAL A 114 -14.36 -8.96 10.55
CA VAL A 114 -14.15 -8.08 9.38
C VAL A 114 -15.24 -8.29 8.32
N SER A 115 -15.62 -9.54 8.06
CA SER A 115 -16.62 -9.90 7.06
C SER A 115 -18.01 -9.46 7.50
N ASP A 116 -18.45 -9.83 8.72
CA ASP A 116 -19.81 -9.54 9.17
C ASP A 116 -20.01 -8.04 9.39
N TRP A 117 -18.98 -7.31 9.87
CA TRP A 117 -19.04 -5.86 9.98
C TRP A 117 -19.26 -5.19 8.62
N TRP A 118 -18.59 -5.69 7.57
CA TRP A 118 -18.71 -5.17 6.21
C TRP A 118 -20.04 -5.50 5.55
N THR A 119 -20.55 -6.72 5.75
CA THR A 119 -21.79 -7.18 5.11
C THR A 119 -23.05 -6.86 5.90
N SER A 120 -22.93 -6.23 7.07
CA SER A 120 -24.07 -5.87 7.91
C SER A 120 -24.94 -4.78 7.28
N ASP A 121 -26.26 -4.97 7.31
CA ASP A 121 -27.24 -3.96 6.88
C ASP A 121 -27.16 -2.66 7.69
N GLU A 122 -26.55 -2.69 8.89
CA GLU A 122 -26.29 -1.48 9.68
C GLU A 122 -25.52 -0.44 8.86
N ARG A 123 -24.53 -0.87 8.05
CA ARG A 123 -23.70 0.01 7.22
C ARG A 123 -24.53 0.84 6.24
N LEU A 124 -25.69 0.33 5.82
CA LEU A 124 -26.60 1.03 4.89
C LEU A 124 -27.39 2.17 5.56
N SER A 125 -27.44 2.19 6.90
CA SER A 125 -28.30 3.09 7.67
C SER A 125 -27.54 4.14 8.49
N GLU A 126 -26.21 4.08 8.53
CA GLU A 126 -25.35 4.96 9.34
C GLU A 126 -25.16 6.36 8.77
N GLY A 127 -25.56 6.60 7.52
CA GLY A 127 -25.36 7.89 6.83
C GLY A 127 -23.90 8.15 6.41
N LEU A 128 -23.03 7.15 6.55
CA LEU A 128 -21.63 7.16 6.11
C LEU A 128 -21.49 6.36 4.81
N GLY A 129 -20.55 6.75 3.96
CA GLY A 129 -20.07 5.95 2.84
C GLY A 129 -18.92 5.05 3.28
N TYR A 130 -18.90 3.81 2.78
CA TYR A 130 -17.81 2.86 3.03
C TYR A 130 -17.30 2.29 1.71
N PHE A 131 -15.98 2.18 1.57
CA PHE A 131 -15.38 1.59 0.37
C PHE A 131 -14.13 0.76 0.67
N ARG A 132 -13.83 -0.16 -0.26
CA ARG A 132 -12.65 -1.02 -0.26
C ARG A 132 -12.03 -1.01 -1.65
N GLU A 133 -10.82 -0.49 -1.76
CA GLU A 133 -10.02 -0.54 -2.98
C GLU A 133 -8.77 -1.37 -2.68
N ILE A 134 -8.79 -2.63 -3.14
CA ILE A 134 -7.80 -3.63 -2.72
C ILE A 134 -7.12 -4.19 -3.95
N VAL A 135 -5.80 -4.05 -3.98
CA VAL A 135 -4.95 -4.50 -5.09
C VAL A 135 -3.83 -5.38 -4.57
N ALA A 136 -3.40 -6.34 -5.40
CA ALA A 136 -2.39 -7.31 -5.01
C ALA A 136 -1.35 -7.51 -6.12
N PRO A 137 -0.40 -6.57 -6.32
CA PRO A 137 0.66 -6.73 -7.32
C PRO A 137 1.67 -7.82 -6.91
N ARG A 138 2.12 -8.62 -7.88
CA ARG A 138 3.29 -9.49 -7.70
C ARG A 138 4.55 -8.64 -7.54
N ALA A 139 5.62 -9.22 -6.99
CA ALA A 139 6.92 -8.55 -6.83
C ALA A 139 7.48 -7.95 -8.14
N GLU A 140 7.16 -8.55 -9.28
CA GLU A 140 7.56 -8.06 -10.62
C GLU A 140 6.66 -6.92 -11.17
N GLN A 141 5.61 -6.51 -10.45
CA GLN A 141 4.56 -5.61 -10.96
C GLN A 141 4.49 -4.25 -10.23
N PHE A 142 5.40 -3.97 -9.31
CA PHE A 142 5.50 -2.67 -8.66
C PHE A 142 6.96 -2.22 -8.56
N GLU A 143 7.16 -0.93 -8.36
CA GLU A 143 8.46 -0.32 -8.09
C GLU A 143 8.35 0.62 -6.89
N THR A 144 9.49 0.97 -6.31
CA THR A 144 9.59 2.00 -5.27
C THR A 144 10.78 2.90 -5.60
N LEU A 145 10.71 4.16 -5.18
CA LEU A 145 11.80 5.11 -5.35
C LEU A 145 11.83 6.10 -4.19
N TYR A 146 12.92 6.09 -3.44
CA TYR A 146 13.11 6.89 -2.23
C TYR A 146 14.30 7.84 -2.37
N ALA A 147 14.12 9.09 -1.95
CA ALA A 147 15.18 10.08 -1.83
C ALA A 147 15.87 10.06 -0.44
N PHE A 148 15.66 8.98 0.31
CA PHE A 148 16.15 8.74 1.67
C PHE A 148 16.25 7.21 1.89
N GLN A 149 16.96 6.79 2.93
CA GLN A 149 17.30 5.38 3.16
C GLN A 149 16.60 4.74 4.37
N GLU A 150 16.18 5.55 5.33
CA GLU A 150 15.65 5.09 6.62
C GLU A 150 14.13 5.24 6.67
N ASP A 151 13.47 4.48 7.55
CA ASP A 151 12.04 4.59 7.86
C ASP A 151 11.14 4.63 6.61
N LEU A 152 11.34 3.65 5.72
CA LEU A 152 10.64 3.61 4.43
C LEU A 152 9.11 3.57 4.63
N PRO A 153 8.34 4.50 4.06
CA PRO A 153 6.89 4.52 4.19
C PRO A 153 6.21 3.56 3.22
N GLY A 154 4.91 3.34 3.45
CA GLY A 154 4.05 2.57 2.55
C GLY A 154 4.52 1.13 2.40
N ILE A 155 4.60 0.64 1.16
CA ILE A 155 5.03 -0.75 0.91
C ILE A 155 6.46 -1.02 1.37
N GLY A 156 7.35 -0.02 1.36
CA GLY A 156 8.73 -0.17 1.82
C GLY A 156 8.83 -0.59 3.30
N ALA A 157 7.86 -0.18 4.13
CA ALA A 157 7.78 -0.55 5.54
C ALA A 157 7.59 -2.07 5.74
N VAL A 158 7.05 -2.77 4.74
CA VAL A 158 6.86 -4.21 4.74
C VAL A 158 7.81 -4.91 3.77
N MET A 159 8.87 -4.26 3.30
CA MET A 159 9.96 -4.91 2.59
C MET A 159 11.05 -5.33 3.59
N ASP A 160 12.16 -5.89 3.12
CA ASP A 160 13.21 -6.47 3.99
C ASP A 160 14.42 -5.52 4.16
N GLY A 161 14.50 -4.47 3.36
CA GLY A 161 15.55 -3.45 3.49
C GLY A 161 15.53 -2.42 2.38
N ILE A 162 16.65 -1.72 2.25
CA ILE A 162 16.91 -0.66 1.28
C ILE A 162 18.10 -1.04 0.40
N SER A 163 18.11 -0.60 -0.85
CA SER A 163 19.22 -0.82 -1.79
C SER A 163 20.42 0.08 -1.50
N GLY A 164 21.55 -0.17 -2.19
CA GLY A 164 22.52 0.89 -2.49
C GLY A 164 22.01 1.84 -3.57
N ASP A 165 22.84 2.78 -4.02
CA ASP A 165 22.49 3.72 -5.09
C ASP A 165 22.11 2.95 -6.37
N ILE A 166 20.94 3.24 -6.94
CA ILE A 166 20.39 2.56 -8.12
C ILE A 166 20.59 3.34 -9.42
N ASN A 167 20.58 2.65 -10.56
CA ASN A 167 20.84 3.23 -11.88
C ASN A 167 19.60 3.79 -12.60
N GLU A 168 18.45 3.13 -12.46
CA GLU A 168 17.23 3.39 -13.24
C GLU A 168 16.39 4.56 -12.70
N HIS A 169 16.97 5.77 -12.66
CA HIS A 169 16.22 6.99 -12.31
C HIS A 169 16.82 8.27 -12.94
N GLY A 170 16.12 9.40 -12.82
CA GLY A 170 16.61 10.69 -13.31
C GLY A 170 16.32 10.97 -14.79
N TYR A 171 15.48 10.14 -15.42
CA TYR A 171 14.97 10.30 -16.78
C TYR A 171 13.51 9.88 -16.86
N TRP A 172 12.79 10.35 -17.89
CA TRP A 172 11.40 9.93 -18.13
C TRP A 172 11.37 8.52 -18.76
N GLY A 173 10.60 7.60 -18.18
CA GLY A 173 10.41 6.24 -18.71
C GLY A 173 11.64 5.37 -18.48
#